data_AF-A0A0R2P0K2-F1
#
_entry.id   AF-A0A0R2P0K2-F1
#
_cell.length_a   1.000
_cell.length_b   1.000
_cell.length_c   1.000
_cell.angle_alpha   90.00
_cell.angle_beta   90.00
_cell.angle_gamma   90.00
#
_symmetry.space_group_name_H-M   'P 1'
#
loop_
_entity.id
_entity.type
_entity.pdbx_description
1 polymer ?
#
loop_
_entity_poly.entity_id
_entity_poly.type
_entity_poly.pdbx_seq_one_letter_code
_entity_poly.pdbx_strand_id
1 'polypeptide(L)'
;MEREPKPNNGLYIYDTLERKVLPITASDGQAVRIYCCGPTVYRDAHVGNLRTFLLSDLVRRTLEFSGLKVKVVQNITDVGHMSEDFEEDKMLAQSKLEKRDPYSIAREYEEKFHRDLAGLNILPAHNYPRASECIEMMLEHIEKLIELNLAYQGDDSSIYFDSTKFDSYGQLSGNRLDALKPGHHYEYIEAGAKRFHADWALWKAAGNRREMIWQTTYGSGFPGWHIECSAMSLHYLQGHVDLHIGGIDLRFPHHENERAQSNPLVEGEAVSAWLHGEHLLFEGRKMSKSSGNVVLLSDVIARGFDPLSLRFCFLENRYRSQMDLSWSSISAAHATLQRLRAKYQQWKLEPKDYSDEARVFVQAILAHFQADLDTPQVMLKLRS
;
A
#
# COMPACT_ATOMS: atom_id res chain seq x y z
N MET A 1 -23.86 14.78 35.97
CA MET A 1 -22.49 15.01 35.47
C MET A 1 -22.44 14.49 34.04
N GLU A 2 -22.86 15.35 33.11
CA GLU A 2 -22.64 15.11 31.69
C GLU A 2 -21.12 15.09 31.49
N ARG A 3 -20.59 13.97 31.00
CA ARG A 3 -19.21 13.93 30.56
C ARG A 3 -19.12 14.89 29.38
N GLU A 4 -18.31 15.93 29.53
CA GLU A 4 -17.89 16.75 28.39
C GLU A 4 -17.51 15.82 27.24
N PRO A 5 -17.95 16.10 25.99
CA PRO A 5 -17.49 15.35 24.84
C PRO A 5 -15.96 15.47 24.83
N LYS A 6 -15.27 14.33 24.98
CA LYS A 6 -13.81 14.31 24.86
C LYS A 6 -13.46 15.00 23.53
N PRO A 7 -12.46 15.89 23.47
CA PRO A 7 -11.93 16.35 22.20
C PRO A 7 -11.63 15.10 21.36
N ASN A 8 -11.91 15.16 20.06
CA ASN A 8 -11.81 14.03 19.16
C ASN A 8 -10.36 13.49 19.17
N ASN A 9 -10.07 12.51 20.04
CA ASN A 9 -8.74 12.00 20.38
C ASN A 9 -8.23 11.05 19.28
N GLY A 10 -8.28 11.49 18.02
CA GLY A 10 -8.04 10.65 16.86
C GLY A 10 -6.85 11.10 16.02
N LEU A 11 -6.69 10.40 14.92
CA LEU A 11 -5.82 10.78 13.81
C LEU A 11 -6.68 11.47 12.75
N TYR A 12 -6.21 12.59 12.23
CA TYR A 12 -6.78 13.26 11.07
C TYR A 12 -5.86 13.03 9.89
N ILE A 13 -6.40 12.69 8.72
CA ILE A 13 -5.63 12.39 7.51
C ILE A 13 -6.26 13.07 6.31
N TYR A 14 -5.44 13.57 5.39
CA TYR A 14 -5.90 13.99 4.07
C TYR A 14 -6.43 12.81 3.27
N ASP A 15 -7.74 12.81 3.06
CA ASP A 15 -8.41 11.85 2.22
C ASP A 15 -8.28 12.22 0.74
N THR A 16 -7.91 11.24 -0.08
CA THR A 16 -7.63 11.44 -1.50
C THR A 16 -8.91 11.66 -2.31
N LEU A 17 -9.99 10.98 -1.96
CA LEU A 17 -11.27 11.06 -2.68
C LEU A 17 -11.93 12.42 -2.45
N GLU A 18 -12.07 12.80 -1.18
CA GLU A 18 -12.75 14.02 -0.71
C GLU A 18 -11.85 15.26 -0.76
N ARG A 19 -10.54 15.10 -0.93
CA ARG A 19 -9.53 16.17 -1.01
C ARG A 19 -9.52 17.10 0.20
N LYS A 20 -9.84 16.58 1.39
CA LYS A 20 -9.84 17.30 2.67
C LYS A 20 -9.27 16.42 3.78
N VAL A 21 -8.85 17.07 4.86
CA VAL A 21 -8.42 16.35 6.06
C VAL A 21 -9.66 15.89 6.83
N LEU A 22 -9.75 14.58 7.07
CA LEU A 22 -10.87 13.91 7.74
C LEU A 22 -10.40 13.18 9.00
N PRO A 23 -11.25 13.09 10.04
CA PRO A 23 -10.97 12.23 11.18
C PRO A 23 -11.03 10.75 10.76
N ILE A 24 -10.09 9.95 11.24
CA ILE A 24 -10.10 8.50 11.11
C ILE A 24 -10.77 7.90 12.33
N THR A 25 -11.84 7.14 12.11
CA THR A 25 -12.67 6.51 13.15
C THR A 25 -12.97 5.06 12.79
N ALA A 26 -13.23 4.23 13.79
CA ALA A 26 -13.70 2.86 13.58
C ALA A 26 -15.19 2.87 13.21
N SER A 27 -15.54 2.47 11.98
CA SER A 27 -16.93 2.41 11.52
C SER A 27 -17.80 1.42 12.31
N ASP A 28 -17.20 0.37 12.88
CA ASP A 28 -17.89 -0.61 13.73
C ASP A 28 -17.89 -0.23 15.23
N GLY A 29 -17.25 0.89 15.59
CA GLY A 29 -17.05 1.31 16.99
C GLY A 29 -16.08 0.44 17.80
N GLN A 30 -15.44 -0.57 17.19
CA GLN A 30 -14.56 -1.52 17.86
C GLN A 30 -13.08 -1.31 17.51
N ALA A 31 -12.74 -1.29 16.21
CA ALA A 31 -11.37 -1.13 15.75
C ALA A 31 -11.30 -0.47 14.37
N VAL A 32 -10.31 0.40 14.17
CA VAL A 32 -10.03 0.98 12.85
C VAL A 32 -9.48 -0.12 11.93
N ARG A 33 -10.19 -0.41 10.86
CA ARG A 33 -9.87 -1.43 9.85
C ARG A 33 -9.04 -0.82 8.72
N ILE A 34 -7.77 -1.18 8.68
CA ILE A 34 -6.80 -0.66 7.72
C ILE A 34 -6.43 -1.75 6.73
N TYR A 35 -6.55 -1.44 5.44
CA TYR A 35 -5.96 -2.25 4.37
C TYR A 35 -4.77 -1.51 3.77
N CYS A 36 -3.66 -2.20 3.55
CA CYS A 36 -2.50 -1.63 2.88
C CYS A 36 -2.08 -2.53 1.71
N CYS A 37 -2.05 -1.98 0.50
CA CYS A 37 -1.49 -2.69 -0.64
C CYS A 37 -0.02 -3.05 -0.36
N GLY A 38 0.29 -4.35 -0.40
CA GLY A 38 1.61 -4.87 -0.09
C GLY A 38 2.51 -5.07 -1.32
N PRO A 39 3.63 -5.80 -1.16
CA PRO A 39 4.61 -5.98 -2.23
C PRO A 39 4.20 -7.06 -3.23
N THR A 40 4.69 -6.91 -4.46
CA THR A 40 4.82 -8.04 -5.39
C THR A 40 6.16 -8.73 -5.17
N VAL A 41 6.14 -9.99 -4.76
CA VAL A 41 7.32 -10.70 -4.23
C VAL A 41 8.15 -11.43 -5.29
N TYR A 42 8.45 -10.76 -6.40
CA TYR A 42 9.38 -11.28 -7.44
C TYR A 42 10.79 -10.70 -7.32
N ARG A 43 10.99 -9.72 -6.43
CA ARG A 43 12.27 -9.06 -6.18
C ARG A 43 12.27 -8.35 -4.83
N ASP A 44 13.43 -7.84 -4.44
CA ASP A 44 13.58 -7.04 -3.23
C ASP A 44 12.75 -5.75 -3.29
N ALA A 45 12.12 -5.41 -2.17
CA ALA A 45 11.45 -4.12 -2.00
C ALA A 45 12.50 -3.00 -1.90
N HIS A 46 12.36 -1.96 -2.72
CA HIS A 46 13.28 -0.84 -2.65
C HIS A 46 12.84 0.17 -1.59
N VAL A 47 13.73 1.08 -1.20
CA VAL A 47 13.48 2.08 -0.14
C VAL A 47 12.22 2.95 -0.39
N GLY A 48 11.86 3.18 -1.66
CA GLY A 48 10.58 3.81 -2.02
C GLY A 48 9.34 3.01 -1.58
N ASN A 49 9.32 1.68 -1.73
CA ASN A 49 8.23 0.84 -1.24
C ASN A 49 8.19 0.86 0.29
N LEU A 50 9.37 0.75 0.92
CA LEU A 50 9.51 0.78 2.38
C LEU A 50 8.99 2.08 3.00
N ARG A 51 9.10 3.23 2.31
CA ARG A 51 8.50 4.50 2.74
C ARG A 51 6.97 4.40 2.81
N THR A 52 6.33 3.77 1.84
CA THR A 52 4.87 3.52 1.87
C THR A 52 4.48 2.57 2.99
N PHE A 53 5.23 1.49 3.23
CA PHE A 53 4.92 0.56 4.32
C PHE A 53 5.15 1.19 5.72
N LEU A 54 6.10 2.13 5.82
CA LEU A 54 6.24 2.96 7.02
C LEU A 54 4.98 3.82 7.26
N LEU A 55 4.26 4.26 6.22
CA LEU A 55 3.05 5.06 6.39
C LEU A 55 1.98 4.31 7.20
N SER A 56 1.74 3.02 6.89
CA SER A 56 0.80 2.21 7.66
C SER A 56 1.24 2.01 9.12
N ASP A 57 2.55 1.90 9.37
CA ASP A 57 3.11 1.82 10.73
C ASP A 57 2.87 3.11 11.53
N LEU A 58 3.10 4.27 10.91
CA LEU A 58 2.88 5.56 11.56
C LEU A 58 1.41 5.77 11.89
N VAL A 59 0.51 5.51 10.94
CA VAL A 59 -0.94 5.55 11.16
C VAL A 59 -1.34 4.67 12.33
N ARG A 60 -0.94 3.38 12.31
CA ARG A 60 -1.27 2.42 13.36
C ARG A 60 -0.78 2.90 14.71
N ARG A 61 0.50 3.28 14.82
CA ARG A 61 1.10 3.74 16.08
C ARG A 61 0.41 4.98 16.61
N THR A 62 0.04 5.93 15.76
CA THR A 62 -0.66 7.16 16.20
C THR A 62 -2.07 6.86 16.70
N LEU A 63 -2.82 5.99 16.02
CA LEU A 63 -4.15 5.56 16.46
C LEU A 63 -4.09 4.79 17.79
N GLU A 64 -3.18 3.81 17.90
CA GLU A 64 -2.99 3.03 19.13
C GLU A 64 -2.52 3.92 20.29
N PHE A 65 -1.60 4.87 20.05
CA PHE A 65 -1.18 5.84 21.07
C PHE A 65 -2.33 6.75 21.51
N SER A 66 -3.28 7.03 20.60
CA SER A 66 -4.48 7.81 20.91
C SER A 66 -5.59 6.96 21.57
N GLY A 67 -5.34 5.67 21.82
CA GLY A 67 -6.22 4.76 22.54
C GLY A 67 -7.23 4.00 21.68
N LEU A 68 -7.11 4.06 20.35
CA LEU A 68 -7.95 3.27 19.44
C LEU A 68 -7.37 1.87 19.25
N LYS A 69 -8.24 0.88 19.06
CA LYS A 69 -7.85 -0.43 18.54
C LYS A 69 -7.73 -0.35 17.02
N VAL A 70 -6.79 -1.11 16.45
CA VAL A 70 -6.52 -1.12 15.02
C VAL A 70 -6.39 -2.56 14.55
N LYS A 71 -6.98 -2.88 13.39
CA LYS A 71 -6.72 -4.11 12.63
C LYS A 71 -6.09 -3.71 11.30
N VAL A 72 -4.96 -4.31 10.98
CA VAL A 72 -4.19 -4.02 9.74
C VAL A 72 -4.07 -5.29 8.93
N VAL A 73 -4.47 -5.24 7.68
CA VAL A 73 -4.28 -6.30 6.68
C VAL A 73 -3.39 -5.74 5.59
N GLN A 74 -2.35 -6.50 5.20
CA GLN A 74 -1.45 -6.13 4.11
C GLN A 74 -1.24 -7.35 3.22
N ASN A 75 -1.70 -7.32 1.98
CA ASN A 75 -1.58 -8.48 1.11
C ASN A 75 -0.14 -8.76 0.67
N ILE A 76 0.08 -9.95 0.14
CA ILE A 76 1.28 -10.32 -0.62
C ILE A 76 0.81 -10.71 -2.03
N THR A 77 1.28 -10.00 -3.05
CA THR A 77 1.02 -10.36 -4.44
C THR A 77 2.11 -11.34 -4.91
N ASP A 78 1.80 -12.63 -4.83
CA ASP A 78 2.67 -13.73 -5.24
C ASP A 78 2.25 -14.41 -6.56
N VAL A 79 1.25 -13.85 -7.22
CA VAL A 79 0.78 -14.21 -8.58
C VAL A 79 0.18 -12.98 -9.26
N GLY A 80 -0.02 -12.99 -10.57
CA GLY A 80 -1.03 -12.14 -11.23
C GLY A 80 -0.60 -10.70 -11.56
N HIS A 81 0.59 -10.27 -11.16
CA HIS A 81 1.06 -8.91 -11.39
C HIS A 81 1.75 -8.71 -12.74
N MET A 82 0.99 -8.79 -13.83
CA MET A 82 1.44 -8.25 -15.12
C MET A 82 1.37 -6.72 -15.05
N SER A 83 2.49 -6.04 -15.26
CA SER A 83 2.39 -4.64 -15.72
C SER A 83 1.95 -4.67 -17.17
N GLU A 84 1.08 -3.73 -17.55
CA GLU A 84 0.57 -3.55 -18.91
C GLU A 84 1.69 -3.47 -19.97
N ASP A 85 2.91 -3.13 -19.55
CA ASP A 85 4.13 -3.04 -20.38
C ASP A 85 4.78 -4.38 -20.77
N PHE A 86 4.39 -5.50 -20.16
CA PHE A 86 5.06 -6.79 -20.38
C PHE A 86 4.03 -7.87 -20.74
N GLU A 87 4.28 -8.60 -21.83
CA GLU A 87 3.51 -9.80 -22.19
C GLU A 87 3.67 -10.95 -21.18
N GLU A 88 4.54 -10.80 -20.18
CA GLU A 88 4.84 -11.82 -19.19
C GLU A 88 4.63 -11.34 -17.74
N ASP A 89 3.97 -12.18 -16.95
CA ASP A 89 3.84 -12.05 -15.49
C ASP A 89 5.22 -11.89 -14.83
N LYS A 90 5.37 -10.89 -13.96
CA LYS A 90 6.67 -10.55 -13.34
C LYS A 90 7.25 -11.68 -12.49
N MET A 91 6.40 -12.48 -11.83
CA MET A 91 6.84 -13.67 -11.08
C MET A 91 7.36 -14.75 -12.04
N LEU A 92 6.66 -14.99 -13.14
CA LEU A 92 7.08 -15.98 -14.14
C LEU A 92 8.34 -15.55 -14.90
N ALA A 93 8.45 -14.28 -15.25
CA ALA A 93 9.66 -13.72 -15.85
C ALA A 93 10.88 -13.91 -14.92
N GLN A 94 10.70 -13.69 -13.60
CA GLN A 94 11.77 -13.94 -12.63
C GLN A 94 12.07 -15.44 -12.47
N SER A 95 11.04 -16.30 -12.43
CA SER A 95 11.19 -17.77 -12.42
C SER A 95 12.04 -18.28 -13.57
N LYS A 96 11.76 -17.84 -14.80
CA LYS A 96 12.56 -18.20 -15.98
C LYS A 96 14.00 -17.71 -15.88
N LEU A 97 14.22 -16.50 -15.37
CA LEU A 97 15.55 -15.91 -15.20
C LEU A 97 16.40 -16.69 -14.19
N GLU A 98 15.81 -17.03 -13.04
CA GLU A 98 16.51 -17.74 -11.96
C GLU A 98 16.50 -19.27 -12.13
N LYS A 99 15.67 -19.79 -13.04
CA LYS A 99 15.43 -21.23 -13.24
C LYS A 99 14.96 -21.92 -11.95
N ARG A 100 14.01 -21.28 -11.27
CA ARG A 100 13.46 -21.73 -9.98
C ARG A 100 11.94 -21.70 -10.03
N ASP A 101 11.32 -22.58 -9.24
CA ASP A 101 9.87 -22.58 -9.04
C ASP A 101 9.38 -21.18 -8.57
N PRO A 102 8.33 -20.61 -9.20
CA PRO A 102 7.88 -19.26 -8.90
C PRO A 102 7.33 -19.10 -7.47
N TYR A 103 6.75 -20.15 -6.87
CA TYR A 103 6.33 -20.09 -5.47
C TYR A 103 7.52 -20.00 -4.51
N SER A 104 8.61 -20.71 -4.82
CA SER A 104 9.85 -20.66 -4.06
C SER A 104 10.50 -19.27 -4.11
N ILE A 105 10.46 -18.60 -5.27
CA ILE A 105 10.89 -17.20 -5.43
C ILE A 105 10.00 -16.27 -4.58
N ALA A 106 8.68 -16.44 -4.67
CA ALA A 106 7.72 -15.63 -3.92
C ALA A 106 7.98 -15.69 -2.41
N ARG A 107 8.17 -16.90 -1.86
CA ARG A 107 8.44 -17.09 -0.43
C ARG A 107 9.77 -16.49 0.00
N GLU A 108 10.83 -16.61 -0.81
CA GLU A 108 12.12 -15.99 -0.49
C GLU A 108 12.03 -14.45 -0.42
N TYR A 109 11.40 -13.82 -1.41
CA TYR A 109 11.27 -12.36 -1.43
C TYR A 109 10.25 -11.84 -0.41
N GLU A 110 9.21 -12.61 -0.08
CA GLU A 110 8.31 -12.35 1.05
C GLU A 110 9.08 -12.35 2.38
N GLU A 111 9.95 -13.34 2.60
CA GLU A 111 10.82 -13.38 3.79
C GLU A 111 11.78 -12.18 3.85
N LYS A 112 12.41 -11.82 2.72
CA LYS A 112 13.29 -10.64 2.64
C LYS A 112 12.52 -9.36 2.95
N PHE A 113 11.31 -9.22 2.39
CA PHE A 113 10.43 -8.10 2.68
C PHE A 113 10.13 -7.98 4.19
N HIS A 114 9.77 -9.07 4.87
CA HIS A 114 9.54 -9.03 6.32
C HIS A 114 10.81 -8.71 7.12
N ARG A 115 11.97 -9.19 6.69
CA ARG A 115 13.26 -8.80 7.30
C ARG A 115 13.52 -7.30 7.15
N ASP A 116 13.21 -6.73 5.98
CA ASP A 116 13.39 -5.30 5.74
C ASP A 116 12.44 -4.44 6.58
N LEU A 117 11.17 -4.85 6.71
CA LEU A 117 10.22 -4.20 7.62
C LEU A 117 10.72 -4.21 9.07
N ALA A 118 11.21 -5.36 9.53
CA ALA A 118 11.77 -5.51 10.87
C ALA A 118 13.01 -4.61 11.07
N GLY A 119 13.88 -4.53 10.06
CA GLY A 119 15.04 -3.63 10.05
C GLY A 119 14.66 -2.16 10.21
N LEU A 120 13.52 -1.74 9.67
CA LEU A 120 12.97 -0.38 9.82
C LEU A 120 12.07 -0.19 11.04
N ASN A 121 11.95 -1.20 11.92
CA ASN A 121 11.04 -1.19 13.06
C ASN A 121 9.58 -0.88 12.67
N ILE A 122 9.15 -1.41 11.53
CA ILE A 122 7.76 -1.40 11.07
C ILE A 122 7.03 -2.54 11.76
N LEU A 123 5.90 -2.25 12.40
CA LEU A 123 5.07 -3.29 13.03
C LEU A 123 4.51 -4.23 11.95
N PRO A 124 4.53 -5.55 12.16
CA PRO A 124 3.87 -6.48 11.25
C PRO A 124 2.36 -6.22 11.22
N ALA A 125 1.76 -6.35 10.04
CA ALA A 125 0.31 -6.40 9.89
C ALA A 125 -0.27 -7.59 10.67
N HIS A 126 -1.55 -7.53 10.99
CA HIS A 126 -2.24 -8.59 11.71
C HIS A 126 -2.50 -9.81 10.80
N ASN A 127 -2.63 -9.58 9.49
CA ASN A 127 -2.74 -10.62 8.48
C ASN A 127 -2.00 -10.24 7.21
N TYR A 128 -1.39 -11.25 6.57
CA TYR A 128 -0.69 -11.15 5.29
C TYR A 128 -1.29 -12.13 4.27
N PRO A 129 -2.53 -11.89 3.79
CA PRO A 129 -3.14 -12.80 2.82
C PRO A 129 -2.35 -12.77 1.50
N ARG A 130 -2.13 -13.95 0.93
CA ARG A 130 -1.42 -14.11 -0.34
C ARG A 130 -2.42 -14.30 -1.46
N ALA A 131 -2.19 -13.62 -2.58
CA ALA A 131 -3.09 -13.69 -3.73
C ALA A 131 -3.31 -15.14 -4.21
N SER A 132 -2.26 -15.94 -4.29
CA SER A 132 -2.32 -17.35 -4.72
C SER A 132 -3.15 -18.26 -3.80
N GLU A 133 -3.35 -17.86 -2.54
CA GLU A 133 -4.12 -18.60 -1.53
C GLU A 133 -5.57 -18.08 -1.42
N CYS A 134 -5.94 -17.05 -2.17
CA CYS A 134 -7.25 -16.36 -2.09
C CYS A 134 -8.07 -16.47 -3.38
N ILE A 135 -7.78 -17.43 -4.25
CA ILE A 135 -8.40 -17.55 -5.58
C ILE A 135 -9.90 -17.79 -5.52
N GLU A 136 -10.37 -18.69 -4.65
CA GLU A 136 -11.81 -18.98 -4.51
C GLU A 136 -12.60 -17.71 -4.17
N MET A 137 -12.07 -16.90 -3.25
CA MET A 137 -12.65 -15.62 -2.86
C MET A 137 -12.71 -14.61 -4.02
N MET A 138 -11.68 -14.58 -4.87
CA MET A 138 -11.69 -13.73 -6.06
C MET A 138 -12.76 -14.19 -7.06
N LEU A 139 -12.91 -15.51 -7.25
CA LEU A 139 -13.93 -16.07 -8.14
C LEU A 139 -15.35 -15.77 -7.65
N GLU A 140 -15.61 -15.88 -6.34
CA GLU A 140 -16.91 -15.49 -5.76
C GLU A 140 -17.26 -14.02 -6.04
N HIS A 141 -16.28 -13.12 -6.00
CA HIS A 141 -16.49 -11.71 -6.33
C HIS A 141 -16.74 -11.50 -7.82
N ILE A 142 -16.00 -12.21 -8.67
CA ILE A 142 -16.18 -12.17 -10.13
C ILE A 142 -17.58 -12.64 -10.51
N GLU A 143 -18.04 -13.75 -9.94
CA GLU A 143 -19.39 -14.29 -10.15
C GLU A 143 -20.47 -13.25 -9.80
N LYS A 144 -20.36 -12.62 -8.63
CA LYS A 144 -21.28 -11.54 -8.23
C LYS A 144 -21.23 -10.33 -9.18
N LEU A 145 -20.05 -9.92 -9.62
CA LEU A 145 -19.91 -8.82 -10.58
C LEU A 145 -20.54 -9.16 -11.94
N ILE A 146 -20.49 -10.42 -12.38
CA ILE A 146 -21.20 -10.90 -13.57
C ILE A 146 -22.71 -10.86 -13.35
N GLU A 147 -23.22 -11.33 -12.20
CA GLU A 147 -24.65 -11.27 -11.85
C GLU A 147 -25.19 -9.84 -11.82
N LEU A 148 -24.38 -8.88 -11.36
CA LEU A 148 -24.67 -7.44 -11.37
C LEU A 148 -24.53 -6.80 -12.77
N ASN A 149 -24.20 -7.58 -13.80
CA ASN A 149 -23.89 -7.13 -15.15
C ASN A 149 -22.72 -6.13 -15.24
N LEU A 150 -21.81 -6.12 -14.26
CA LEU A 150 -20.62 -5.26 -14.23
C LEU A 150 -19.37 -5.95 -14.78
N ALA A 151 -19.45 -7.25 -15.04
CA ALA A 151 -18.39 -8.01 -15.68
C ALA A 151 -18.93 -8.84 -16.84
N TYR A 152 -18.06 -9.18 -17.78
CA TYR A 152 -18.40 -9.99 -18.94
C TYR A 152 -17.22 -10.88 -19.36
N GLN A 153 -17.53 -12.01 -19.98
CA GLN A 153 -16.52 -12.83 -20.66
C GLN A 153 -16.23 -12.24 -22.04
N GLY A 154 -14.95 -12.00 -22.33
CA GLY A 154 -14.48 -11.59 -23.65
C GLY A 154 -14.28 -12.79 -24.59
N ASP A 155 -14.06 -12.50 -25.87
CA ASP A 155 -13.87 -13.54 -26.91
C ASP A 155 -12.59 -14.37 -26.71
N ASP A 156 -11.64 -13.87 -25.90
CA ASP A 156 -10.41 -14.55 -25.48
C ASP A 156 -10.61 -15.47 -24.25
N SER A 157 -11.85 -15.65 -23.79
CA SER A 157 -12.23 -16.38 -22.57
C SER A 157 -11.79 -15.73 -21.25
N SER A 158 -11.19 -14.54 -21.27
CA SER A 158 -10.93 -13.76 -20.06
C SER A 158 -12.22 -13.11 -19.55
N ILE A 159 -12.27 -12.78 -18.26
CA ILE A 159 -13.37 -12.02 -17.66
C ILE A 159 -12.91 -10.59 -17.42
N TYR A 160 -13.65 -9.63 -17.96
CA TYR A 160 -13.36 -8.20 -17.86
C TYR A 160 -14.40 -7.48 -17.02
N PHE A 161 -13.98 -6.43 -16.32
CA PHE A 161 -14.88 -5.45 -15.71
C PHE A 161 -15.30 -4.42 -16.77
N ASP A 162 -16.60 -4.15 -16.87
CA ASP A 162 -17.17 -3.12 -17.73
C ASP A 162 -17.11 -1.77 -17.03
N SER A 163 -16.04 -1.02 -17.30
CA SER A 163 -15.77 0.28 -16.67
C SER A 163 -16.88 1.30 -16.95
N THR A 164 -17.58 1.17 -18.08
CA THR A 164 -18.64 2.11 -18.50
C THR A 164 -19.89 2.03 -17.64
N LYS A 165 -20.07 0.94 -16.89
CA LYS A 165 -21.23 0.72 -16.01
C LYS A 165 -21.02 1.20 -14.58
N PHE A 166 -19.85 1.72 -14.24
CA PHE A 166 -19.58 2.32 -12.94
C PHE A 166 -19.57 3.85 -13.05
N ASP A 167 -20.72 4.48 -12.81
CA ASP A 167 -20.95 5.93 -13.02
C ASP A 167 -19.92 6.85 -12.36
N SER A 168 -19.35 6.41 -11.23
CA SER A 168 -18.40 7.20 -10.44
C SER A 168 -16.92 6.88 -10.74
N TYR A 169 -16.63 6.16 -11.83
CA TYR A 169 -15.26 5.83 -12.22
C TYR A 169 -14.42 7.09 -12.49
N GLY A 170 -13.22 7.13 -11.91
CA GLY A 170 -12.29 8.25 -12.04
C GLY A 170 -12.44 9.31 -10.94
N GLN A 171 -13.37 9.15 -9.99
CA GLN A 171 -13.54 10.12 -8.90
C GLN A 171 -12.33 10.16 -7.95
N LEU A 172 -11.72 9.01 -7.66
CA LEU A 172 -10.57 8.91 -6.75
C LEU A 172 -9.30 9.48 -7.38
N SER A 173 -9.03 9.11 -8.62
CA SER A 173 -7.80 9.44 -9.35
C SER A 173 -7.86 10.78 -10.07
N GLY A 174 -9.06 11.22 -10.47
CA GLY A 174 -9.28 12.31 -11.42
C GLY A 174 -9.22 11.88 -12.89
N ASN A 175 -8.87 10.61 -13.18
CA ASN A 175 -8.82 10.08 -14.55
C ASN A 175 -10.21 9.58 -14.97
N ARG A 176 -11.03 10.50 -15.49
CA ARG A 176 -12.38 10.19 -15.98
C ARG A 176 -12.32 9.43 -17.31
N LEU A 177 -13.29 8.54 -17.55
CA LEU A 177 -13.36 7.70 -18.76
C LEU A 177 -13.34 8.50 -20.08
N ASP A 178 -13.95 9.69 -20.10
CA ASP A 178 -13.97 10.59 -21.26
C ASP A 178 -12.63 11.28 -21.54
N ALA A 179 -11.78 11.40 -20.53
CA ALA A 179 -10.42 11.93 -20.63
C ALA A 179 -9.37 10.84 -20.91
N LEU A 180 -9.72 9.56 -20.71
CA LEU A 180 -8.90 8.42 -21.10
C LEU A 180 -8.90 8.30 -22.63
N LYS A 181 -7.96 8.97 -23.29
CA LYS A 181 -7.74 8.82 -24.72
C LYS A 181 -7.38 7.36 -25.04
N PRO A 182 -7.93 6.78 -26.12
CA PRO A 182 -7.37 5.56 -26.68
C PRO A 182 -5.91 5.83 -27.09
N GLY A 183 -4.96 5.25 -26.35
CA GLY A 183 -3.54 5.24 -26.70
C GLY A 183 -2.64 6.28 -26.03
N HIS A 184 -1.68 5.78 -25.23
CA HIS A 184 -0.25 5.86 -25.54
C HIS A 184 0.49 4.67 -24.88
N HIS A 185 1.01 3.78 -25.75
CA HIS A 185 2.00 2.70 -25.55
C HIS A 185 1.61 1.25 -25.17
N TYR A 186 0.47 0.93 -24.54
CA TYR A 186 0.32 -0.45 -24.00
C TYR A 186 -1.06 -1.12 -24.14
N GLU A 187 -2.06 -0.44 -24.71
CA GLU A 187 -3.44 -0.96 -24.84
C GLU A 187 -3.68 -1.88 -26.06
N TYR A 188 -2.69 -2.08 -26.93
CA TYR A 188 -2.90 -2.68 -28.26
C TYR A 188 -2.80 -4.21 -28.34
N ILE A 189 -2.46 -4.93 -27.25
CA ILE A 189 -2.22 -6.38 -27.31
C ILE A 189 -3.53 -7.19 -27.11
N GLU A 190 -4.53 -6.63 -26.42
CA GLU A 190 -5.87 -7.24 -26.23
C GLU A 190 -6.92 -6.62 -27.19
N ALA A 191 -6.49 -6.00 -28.30
CA ALA A 191 -7.34 -5.33 -29.28
C ALA A 191 -8.28 -6.33 -29.99
N GLY A 192 -9.46 -6.53 -29.40
CA GLY A 192 -10.54 -7.36 -29.94
C GLY A 192 -11.41 -8.02 -28.87
N ALA A 193 -10.85 -8.33 -27.70
CA ALA A 193 -11.58 -9.06 -26.64
C ALA A 193 -12.38 -8.14 -25.71
N LYS A 194 -11.91 -6.91 -25.49
CA LYS A 194 -12.59 -5.91 -24.66
C LYS A 194 -13.66 -5.16 -25.44
N ARG A 195 -14.78 -4.88 -24.77
CA ARG A 195 -15.85 -4.00 -25.26
C ARG A 195 -15.46 -2.53 -25.20
N PHE A 196 -14.66 -2.13 -24.20
CA PHE A 196 -14.16 -0.76 -24.04
C PHE A 196 -12.67 -0.77 -23.67
N HIS A 197 -11.90 0.23 -24.13
CA HIS A 197 -10.43 0.21 -24.01
C HIS A 197 -9.95 0.29 -22.56
N ALA A 198 -10.68 1.01 -21.69
CA ALA A 198 -10.36 1.13 -20.27
C ALA A 198 -10.86 -0.05 -19.41
N ASP A 199 -11.51 -1.06 -20.00
CA ASP A 199 -11.88 -2.27 -19.28
C ASP A 199 -10.62 -3.05 -18.88
N TRP A 200 -10.64 -3.69 -17.71
CA TRP A 200 -9.52 -4.46 -17.20
C TRP A 200 -9.96 -5.88 -16.87
N ALA A 201 -9.02 -6.82 -16.93
CA ALA A 201 -9.28 -8.21 -16.61
C ALA A 201 -9.47 -8.38 -15.10
N LEU A 202 -10.56 -9.04 -14.72
CA LEU A 202 -10.75 -9.63 -13.40
C LEU A 202 -10.16 -11.05 -13.35
N TRP A 203 -10.27 -11.78 -14.46
CA TRP A 203 -9.66 -13.10 -14.65
C TRP A 203 -9.06 -13.17 -16.04
N LYS A 204 -7.78 -13.53 -16.15
CA LYS A 204 -7.11 -13.71 -17.45
C LYS A 204 -7.08 -15.18 -17.83
N ALA A 205 -7.49 -15.49 -19.06
CA ALA A 205 -7.33 -16.83 -19.60
C ALA A 205 -5.84 -17.23 -19.63
N ALA A 206 -5.53 -18.50 -19.36
CA ALA A 206 -4.15 -18.96 -19.24
C ALA A 206 -3.37 -18.86 -20.55
N GLY A 207 -4.03 -18.97 -21.71
CA GLY A 207 -3.36 -19.02 -23.00
C GLY A 207 -2.30 -20.12 -23.04
N ASN A 208 -1.02 -19.73 -23.19
CA ASN A 208 0.12 -20.66 -23.17
C ASN A 208 0.77 -20.84 -21.78
N ARG A 209 0.31 -20.11 -20.75
CA ARG A 209 0.79 -20.19 -19.37
C ARG A 209 0.50 -21.58 -18.80
N ARG A 210 1.48 -22.18 -18.14
CA ARG A 210 1.37 -23.52 -17.52
C ARG A 210 1.57 -23.54 -16.01
N GLU A 211 2.05 -22.44 -15.43
CA GLU A 211 2.38 -22.33 -14.02
C GLU A 211 1.52 -21.25 -13.38
N MET A 212 1.16 -21.45 -12.10
CA MET A 212 0.30 -20.53 -11.36
C MET A 212 -1.00 -20.23 -12.13
N ILE A 213 -1.69 -21.30 -12.51
CA ILE A 213 -3.00 -21.28 -13.17
C ILE A 213 -3.98 -22.12 -12.37
N TRP A 214 -5.25 -21.73 -12.41
CA TRP A 214 -6.34 -22.41 -11.73
C TRP A 214 -7.42 -22.76 -12.73
N GLN A 215 -8.03 -23.93 -12.54
CA GLN A 215 -9.19 -24.37 -13.32
C GLN A 215 -10.44 -23.72 -12.74
N THR A 216 -11.23 -23.06 -13.59
CA THR A 216 -12.49 -22.44 -13.21
C THR A 216 -13.58 -22.82 -14.20
N THR A 217 -14.82 -22.44 -13.90
CA THR A 217 -15.97 -22.58 -14.80
C THR A 217 -15.80 -21.81 -16.11
N TYR A 218 -14.95 -20.78 -16.13
CA TYR A 218 -14.61 -19.96 -17.30
C TYR A 218 -13.40 -20.49 -18.09
N GLY A 219 -12.79 -21.58 -17.63
CA GLY A 219 -11.56 -22.14 -18.19
C GLY A 219 -10.33 -21.91 -17.31
N SER A 220 -9.18 -22.44 -17.74
CA SER A 220 -7.94 -22.26 -17.00
C SER A 220 -7.47 -20.80 -17.07
N GLY A 221 -7.05 -20.22 -15.95
CA GLY A 221 -6.56 -18.85 -15.94
C GLY A 221 -5.89 -18.44 -14.64
N PHE A 222 -5.73 -17.14 -14.45
CA PHE A 222 -5.11 -16.53 -13.27
C PHE A 222 -5.78 -15.17 -12.98
N PRO A 223 -5.73 -14.68 -11.73
CA PRO A 223 -6.45 -13.46 -11.37
C PRO A 223 -5.83 -12.22 -12.03
N GLY A 224 -6.68 -11.22 -12.29
CA GLY A 224 -6.22 -9.87 -12.59
C GLY A 224 -5.74 -9.17 -11.32
N TRP A 225 -4.74 -8.30 -11.43
CA TRP A 225 -4.08 -7.67 -10.28
C TRP A 225 -5.06 -6.96 -9.31
N HIS A 226 -6.09 -6.28 -9.82
CA HIS A 226 -6.98 -5.46 -9.01
C HIS A 226 -7.97 -6.26 -8.15
N ILE A 227 -8.49 -7.38 -8.68
CA ILE A 227 -9.51 -8.17 -7.97
C ILE A 227 -8.95 -8.84 -6.72
N GLU A 228 -7.63 -9.07 -6.69
CA GLU A 228 -6.92 -9.61 -5.54
C GLU A 228 -7.18 -8.75 -4.29
N CYS A 229 -6.92 -7.46 -4.38
CA CYS A 229 -7.01 -6.55 -3.24
C CYS A 229 -8.47 -6.27 -2.84
N SER A 230 -9.39 -6.15 -3.83
CA SER A 230 -10.84 -6.06 -3.58
C SER A 230 -11.36 -7.27 -2.78
N ALA A 231 -10.99 -8.47 -3.20
CA ALA A 231 -11.43 -9.70 -2.54
C ALA A 231 -10.86 -9.82 -1.13
N MET A 232 -9.54 -9.73 -1.00
CA MET A 232 -8.87 -9.88 0.30
C MET A 232 -9.28 -8.79 1.30
N SER A 233 -9.42 -7.54 0.87
CA SER A 233 -9.79 -6.44 1.78
C SER A 233 -11.19 -6.64 2.35
N LEU A 234 -12.19 -6.90 1.50
CA LEU A 234 -13.57 -7.12 1.94
C LEU A 234 -13.69 -8.34 2.84
N HIS A 235 -13.03 -9.46 2.52
CA HIS A 235 -13.13 -10.66 3.36
C HIS A 235 -12.48 -10.45 4.74
N TYR A 236 -11.21 -10.04 4.78
CA TYR A 236 -10.46 -9.96 6.04
C TYR A 236 -10.91 -8.78 6.92
N LEU A 237 -11.57 -7.76 6.36
CA LEU A 237 -12.06 -6.58 7.07
C LEU A 237 -13.59 -6.51 7.17
N GLN A 238 -14.29 -7.64 6.95
CA GLN A 238 -15.74 -7.75 7.18
C GLN A 238 -16.55 -6.74 6.35
N GLY A 239 -16.27 -6.70 5.06
CA GLY A 239 -16.99 -5.91 4.06
C GLY A 239 -16.70 -4.42 4.07
N HIS A 240 -15.81 -3.91 4.93
CA HIS A 240 -15.56 -2.46 5.02
C HIS A 240 -14.14 -2.12 5.47
N VAL A 241 -13.55 -1.09 4.86
CA VAL A 241 -12.21 -0.58 5.14
C VAL A 241 -12.31 0.86 5.63
N ASP A 242 -11.91 1.14 6.87
CA ASP A 242 -11.91 2.51 7.40
C ASP A 242 -10.83 3.38 6.74
N LEU A 243 -9.69 2.78 6.42
CA LEU A 243 -8.57 3.46 5.78
C LEU A 243 -7.80 2.52 4.85
N HIS A 244 -7.76 2.86 3.55
CA HIS A 244 -7.00 2.14 2.54
C HIS A 244 -5.71 2.92 2.22
N ILE A 245 -4.55 2.27 2.37
CA ILE A 245 -3.22 2.88 2.26
C ILE A 245 -2.43 2.29 1.08
N GLY A 246 -1.82 3.14 0.25
CA GLY A 246 -0.88 2.71 -0.79
C GLY A 246 0.07 3.79 -1.28
N GLY A 247 0.90 3.47 -2.27
CA GLY A 247 1.73 4.44 -2.97
C GLY A 247 0.90 5.28 -3.93
N ILE A 248 1.33 6.50 -4.25
CA ILE A 248 0.62 7.39 -5.17
C ILE A 248 0.43 6.79 -6.58
N ASP A 249 1.32 5.89 -6.99
CA ASP A 249 1.21 5.10 -8.22
C ASP A 249 0.05 4.11 -8.20
N LEU A 250 -0.40 3.67 -7.03
CA LEU A 250 -1.55 2.79 -6.91
C LEU A 250 -2.89 3.53 -7.01
N ARG A 251 -2.90 4.86 -6.85
CA ARG A 251 -4.13 5.66 -6.99
C ARG A 251 -4.83 5.40 -8.32
N PHE A 252 -4.06 5.20 -9.39
CA PHE A 252 -4.58 4.81 -10.69
C PHE A 252 -3.58 3.90 -11.43
N PRO A 253 -4.04 2.80 -12.06
CA PRO A 253 -5.44 2.35 -12.12
C PRO A 253 -5.88 1.56 -10.87
N HIS A 254 -4.94 1.14 -10.01
CA HIS A 254 -5.19 0.07 -9.03
C HIS A 254 -6.35 0.35 -8.06
N HIS A 255 -6.24 1.37 -7.22
CA HIS A 255 -7.24 1.71 -6.22
C HIS A 255 -8.57 2.19 -6.84
N GLU A 256 -8.52 2.85 -8.00
CA GLU A 256 -9.75 3.22 -8.74
C GLU A 256 -10.51 1.97 -9.19
N ASN A 257 -9.80 0.97 -9.71
CA ASN A 257 -10.37 -0.31 -10.12
C ASN A 257 -10.88 -1.11 -8.91
N GLU A 258 -10.18 -1.07 -7.78
CA GLU A 258 -10.64 -1.71 -6.55
C GLU A 258 -11.93 -1.09 -6.02
N ARG A 259 -12.03 0.25 -6.04
CA ARG A 259 -13.26 0.96 -5.69
C ARG A 259 -14.42 0.56 -6.60
N ALA A 260 -14.18 0.51 -7.91
CA ALA A 260 -15.18 0.10 -8.89
C ALA A 260 -15.65 -1.36 -8.73
N GLN A 261 -14.77 -2.27 -8.31
CA GLN A 261 -15.10 -3.66 -8.02
C GLN A 261 -15.81 -3.85 -6.68
N SER A 262 -15.38 -3.13 -5.65
CA SER A 262 -15.84 -3.38 -4.27
C SER A 262 -17.15 -2.69 -3.96
N ASN A 263 -17.37 -1.47 -4.44
CA ASN A 263 -18.55 -0.68 -4.09
C ASN A 263 -19.89 -1.36 -4.46
N PRO A 264 -20.03 -1.97 -5.65
CA PRO A 264 -21.25 -2.69 -6.01
C PRO A 264 -21.50 -3.92 -5.15
N LEU A 265 -20.46 -4.55 -4.60
CA LEU A 265 -20.57 -5.76 -3.77
C LEU A 265 -21.03 -5.47 -2.34
N VAL A 266 -20.94 -4.20 -1.91
CA VAL A 266 -21.34 -3.75 -0.56
C VAL A 266 -22.45 -2.69 -0.59
N GLU A 267 -22.99 -2.39 -1.78
CA GLU A 267 -24.03 -1.37 -2.02
C GLU A 267 -23.67 0.02 -1.45
N GLY A 268 -22.40 0.44 -1.58
CA GLY A 268 -21.91 1.71 -1.04
C GLY A 268 -20.40 1.89 -1.19
N GLU A 269 -19.82 2.86 -0.49
CA GLU A 269 -18.36 2.98 -0.42
C GLU A 269 -17.78 1.90 0.49
N ALA A 270 -17.05 0.95 -0.08
CA ALA A 270 -16.32 -0.06 0.68
C ALA A 270 -15.16 0.52 1.52
N VAL A 271 -14.71 1.73 1.16
CA VAL A 271 -13.57 2.41 1.79
C VAL A 271 -13.99 3.79 2.27
N SER A 272 -13.84 4.08 3.57
CA SER A 272 -14.18 5.39 4.13
C SER A 272 -13.14 6.48 3.83
N ALA A 273 -11.86 6.12 3.76
CA ALA A 273 -10.79 7.07 3.43
C ALA A 273 -9.62 6.40 2.69
N TRP A 274 -9.03 7.14 1.76
CA TRP A 274 -7.91 6.75 0.90
C TRP A 274 -6.67 7.59 1.19
N LEU A 275 -5.59 6.92 1.55
CA LEU A 275 -4.33 7.54 1.94
C LEU A 275 -3.19 7.10 1.01
N HIS A 276 -2.58 8.08 0.32
CA HIS A 276 -1.49 7.82 -0.62
C HIS A 276 -0.17 8.47 -0.21
N GLY A 277 0.90 7.68 -0.17
CA GLY A 277 2.27 8.14 0.02
C GLY A 277 2.90 8.62 -1.30
N GLU A 278 3.53 9.79 -1.29
CA GLU A 278 4.18 10.36 -2.47
C GLU A 278 5.51 9.68 -2.82
N HIS A 279 5.93 9.87 -4.07
CA HIS A 279 7.15 9.27 -4.62
C HIS A 279 8.42 9.65 -3.84
N LEU A 280 9.36 8.70 -3.85
CA LEU A 280 10.72 8.89 -3.37
C LEU A 280 11.67 8.92 -4.57
N LEU A 281 12.42 10.01 -4.69
CA LEU A 281 13.56 10.13 -5.59
C LEU A 281 14.83 9.70 -4.87
N PHE A 282 15.84 9.32 -5.65
CA PHE A 282 17.18 9.09 -5.16
C PHE A 282 18.18 9.89 -6.00
N GLU A 283 18.86 10.84 -5.36
CA GLU A 283 19.81 11.77 -5.99
C GLU A 283 19.22 12.44 -7.23
N GLY A 284 18.04 13.04 -7.06
CA GLY A 284 17.31 13.81 -8.07
C GLY A 284 16.64 12.98 -9.17
N ARG A 285 16.68 11.65 -9.09
CA ARG A 285 16.15 10.75 -10.13
C ARG A 285 15.12 9.77 -9.59
N LYS A 286 14.12 9.46 -10.39
CA LYS A 286 13.17 8.37 -10.09
C LYS A 286 13.95 7.06 -9.99
N MET A 287 13.69 6.27 -8.94
CA MET A 287 14.27 4.94 -8.83
C MET A 287 13.61 4.01 -9.84
N SER A 288 14.41 3.34 -10.65
CA SER A 288 13.93 2.28 -11.55
C SER A 288 15.04 1.28 -11.86
N LYS A 289 14.64 0.06 -12.24
CA LYS A 289 15.60 -1.00 -12.61
C LYS A 289 16.42 -0.59 -13.84
N SER A 290 15.79 0.02 -14.83
CA SER A 290 16.45 0.45 -16.07
C SER A 290 17.46 1.58 -15.85
N SER A 291 17.25 2.45 -14.85
CA SER A 291 18.20 3.49 -14.48
C SER A 291 19.31 3.02 -13.53
N GLY A 292 19.28 1.77 -13.04
CA GLY A 292 20.33 1.19 -12.20
C GLY A 292 20.56 1.90 -10.86
N ASN A 293 19.61 2.73 -10.41
CA ASN A 293 19.71 3.57 -9.21
C ASN A 293 18.77 3.10 -8.09
N VAL A 294 18.31 1.85 -8.14
CA VAL A 294 17.49 1.27 -7.07
C VAL A 294 18.34 1.12 -5.81
N VAL A 295 17.82 1.61 -4.68
CA VAL A 295 18.46 1.45 -3.37
C VAL A 295 17.62 0.49 -2.53
N LEU A 296 18.28 -0.50 -1.96
CA LEU A 296 17.71 -1.48 -1.04
C LEU A 296 18.09 -1.16 0.41
N LEU A 297 17.40 -1.75 1.39
CA LEU A 297 17.81 -1.64 2.78
C LEU A 297 19.18 -2.29 3.02
N SER A 298 19.44 -3.41 2.35
CA SER A 298 20.74 -4.10 2.38
C SER A 298 21.90 -3.21 1.91
N ASP A 299 21.69 -2.33 0.93
CA ASP A 299 22.69 -1.36 0.46
C ASP A 299 23.08 -0.34 1.54
N VAL A 300 22.10 0.06 2.36
CA VAL A 300 22.30 0.96 3.50
C VAL A 300 23.11 0.27 4.59
N ILE A 301 22.74 -0.98 4.92
CA ILE A 301 23.46 -1.81 5.90
C ILE A 301 24.89 -2.11 5.45
N ALA A 302 25.09 -2.48 4.18
CA ALA A 302 26.40 -2.80 3.61
C ALA A 302 27.36 -1.61 3.65
N ARG A 303 26.84 -0.37 3.64
CA ARG A 303 27.62 0.86 3.82
C ARG A 303 27.92 1.21 5.29
N GLY A 304 27.51 0.37 6.23
CA GLY A 304 27.73 0.57 7.66
C GLY A 304 26.71 1.50 8.31
N PHE A 305 25.64 1.88 7.62
CA PHE A 305 24.59 2.71 8.19
C PHE A 305 23.54 1.86 8.91
N ASP A 306 23.03 2.39 10.02
CA ASP A 306 21.90 1.81 10.72
C ASP A 306 20.63 1.88 9.85
N PRO A 307 19.87 0.78 9.68
CA PRO A 307 18.57 0.76 9.00
C PRO A 307 17.62 1.90 9.37
N LEU A 308 17.53 2.25 10.66
CA LEU A 308 16.64 3.29 11.16
C LEU A 308 17.03 4.69 10.68
N SER A 309 18.22 4.86 10.08
CA SER A 309 18.60 6.10 9.40
C SER A 309 17.63 6.40 8.24
N LEU A 310 17.16 5.38 7.50
CA LEU A 310 16.13 5.56 6.48
C LEU A 310 14.80 5.99 7.10
N ARG A 311 14.36 5.31 8.16
CA ARG A 311 13.13 5.68 8.90
C ARG A 311 13.21 7.15 9.34
N PHE A 312 14.35 7.56 9.89
CA PHE A 312 14.57 8.93 10.32
C PHE A 312 14.48 9.90 9.14
N CYS A 313 15.15 9.63 8.01
CA CYS A 313 15.04 10.44 6.79
C CYS A 313 13.60 10.55 6.30
N PHE A 314 12.85 9.45 6.28
CA PHE A 314 11.45 9.46 5.81
C PHE A 314 10.55 10.35 6.68
N LEU A 315 10.84 10.47 7.98
CA LEU A 315 10.11 11.33 8.90
C LEU A 315 10.43 12.82 8.74
N GLU A 316 11.54 13.19 8.07
CA GLU A 316 11.90 14.59 7.82
C GLU A 316 10.98 15.29 6.81
N ASN A 317 10.21 14.52 6.04
CA ASN A 317 9.28 15.05 5.03
C ASN A 317 7.88 14.49 5.27
N ARG A 318 6.84 15.26 4.93
CA ARG A 318 5.47 14.74 4.99
C ARG A 318 5.30 13.57 4.02
N TYR A 319 4.46 12.61 4.39
CA TYR A 319 4.24 11.40 3.59
C TYR A 319 3.70 11.72 2.18
N ARG A 320 2.88 12.75 2.05
CA ARG A 320 2.29 13.24 0.78
C ARG A 320 3.15 14.26 0.03
N SER A 321 4.41 14.41 0.41
CA SER A 321 5.37 15.25 -0.31
C SER A 321 6.38 14.36 -1.01
N GLN A 322 6.67 14.69 -2.27
CA GLN A 322 7.80 14.09 -2.96
C GLN A 322 9.07 14.40 -2.17
N MET A 323 9.90 13.38 -1.97
CA MET A 323 11.14 13.48 -1.20
C MET A 323 12.30 13.03 -2.07
N ASP A 324 13.45 13.69 -1.95
CA ASP A 324 14.70 13.25 -2.55
C ASP A 324 15.65 12.71 -1.47
N LEU A 325 15.99 11.43 -1.57
CA LEU A 325 16.91 10.75 -0.68
C LEU A 325 18.33 10.78 -1.28
N SER A 326 19.35 10.89 -0.44
CA SER A 326 20.74 10.81 -0.87
C SER A 326 21.57 10.06 0.15
N TRP A 327 22.75 9.59 -0.24
CA TRP A 327 23.69 9.03 0.72
C TRP A 327 24.10 10.05 1.79
N SER A 328 24.17 11.34 1.44
CA SER A 328 24.44 12.41 2.40
C SER A 328 23.35 12.55 3.46
N SER A 329 22.07 12.47 3.09
CA SER A 329 20.98 12.55 4.06
C SER A 329 20.94 11.32 4.98
N ILE A 330 21.18 10.12 4.42
CA ILE A 330 21.29 8.88 5.21
C ILE A 330 22.45 8.96 6.22
N SER A 331 23.62 9.43 5.78
CA SER A 331 24.78 9.60 6.67
C SER A 331 24.52 10.61 7.78
N ALA A 332 23.84 11.72 7.49
CA ALA A 332 23.47 12.72 8.48
C ALA A 332 22.46 12.19 9.50
N ALA A 333 21.46 11.46 9.04
CA ALA A 333 20.49 10.77 9.89
C ALA A 333 21.16 9.72 10.79
N HIS A 334 22.08 8.93 10.24
CA HIS A 334 22.86 7.95 10.99
C HIS A 334 23.65 8.59 12.13
N ALA A 335 24.42 9.65 11.84
CA ALA A 335 25.19 10.37 12.84
C ALA A 335 24.27 10.98 13.93
N THR A 336 23.10 11.46 13.54
CA THR A 336 22.10 12.01 14.48
C THR A 336 21.54 10.92 15.40
N LEU A 337 21.18 9.76 14.86
CA LEU A 337 20.72 8.63 15.64
C LEU A 337 21.78 8.14 16.63
N GLN A 338 23.05 8.08 16.23
CA GLN A 338 24.13 7.72 17.15
C GLN A 338 24.22 8.70 18.33
N ARG A 339 24.16 10.01 18.07
CA ARG A 339 24.15 11.03 19.14
C ARG A 339 22.93 10.89 20.05
N LEU A 340 21.74 10.70 19.50
CA LEU A 340 20.51 10.54 20.28
C LEU A 340 20.56 9.28 21.17
N ARG A 341 21.09 8.16 20.65
CA ARG A 341 21.27 6.94 21.44
C ARG A 341 22.31 7.12 22.55
N ALA A 342 23.42 7.80 22.27
CA ALA A 342 24.42 8.12 23.29
C ALA A 342 23.82 8.95 24.44
N LYS A 343 23.04 10.00 24.11
CA LYS A 343 22.28 10.78 25.09
C LYS A 343 21.27 9.93 25.86
N TYR A 344 20.51 9.09 25.17
CA TYR A 344 19.53 8.21 25.80
C TYR A 344 20.17 7.24 26.81
N GLN A 345 21.38 6.71 26.53
CA GLN A 345 22.09 5.87 27.50
C GLN A 345 22.46 6.64 28.78
N GLN A 346 22.73 7.95 28.69
CA GLN A 346 22.97 8.80 29.86
C GLN A 346 21.67 9.05 30.62
N TRP A 347 20.62 9.51 29.93
CA TRP A 347 19.31 9.81 30.53
C TRP A 347 18.64 8.60 31.18
N LYS A 348 18.88 7.39 30.67
CA LYS A 348 18.34 6.16 31.26
C LYS A 348 18.83 5.91 32.70
N LEU A 349 19.99 6.47 33.07
CA LEU A 349 20.57 6.37 34.41
C LEU A 349 20.05 7.45 35.36
N GLU A 350 19.45 8.51 34.82
CA GLU A 350 18.88 9.61 35.58
C GLU A 350 17.48 9.23 36.10
N PRO A 351 17.04 9.81 37.23
CA PRO A 351 15.65 9.68 37.68
C PRO A 351 14.70 10.11 36.56
N LYS A 352 13.70 9.28 36.26
CA LYS A 352 12.72 9.60 35.24
C LYS A 352 11.87 10.78 35.69
N ASP A 353 11.88 11.84 34.92
CA ASP A 353 10.99 12.97 35.11
C ASP A 353 9.67 12.74 34.35
N TYR A 354 8.58 12.71 35.10
CA TYR A 354 7.21 12.66 34.58
C TYR A 354 6.44 13.93 34.92
N SER A 355 7.17 15.05 34.98
CA SER A 355 6.65 16.41 35.17
C SER A 355 5.54 16.76 34.18
N ASP A 356 4.77 17.78 34.55
CA ASP A 356 3.73 18.29 33.67
C ASP A 356 4.34 18.91 32.42
N GLU A 357 5.54 19.48 32.49
CA GLU A 357 6.31 19.96 31.35
C GLU A 357 6.62 18.81 30.36
N ALA A 358 7.09 17.66 30.86
CA ALA A 358 7.35 16.49 30.04
C ALA A 358 6.06 15.97 29.37
N ARG A 359 4.94 15.96 30.09
CA ARG A 359 3.63 15.57 29.55
C ARG A 359 3.16 16.52 28.46
N VAL A 360 3.28 17.83 28.68
CA VAL A 360 2.94 18.86 27.69
C VAL A 360 3.79 18.70 26.43
N PHE A 361 5.08 18.41 26.58
CA PHE A 361 5.98 18.19 25.45
C PHE A 361 5.58 16.94 24.63
N VAL A 362 5.30 15.81 25.30
CA VAL A 362 4.83 14.59 24.62
C VAL A 362 3.50 14.81 23.91
N GLN A 363 2.55 15.52 24.55
CA GLN A 363 1.27 15.84 23.92
C GLN A 363 1.43 16.77 22.71
N ALA A 364 2.38 17.72 22.76
CA ALA A 364 2.68 18.57 21.61
C ALA A 364 3.24 17.76 20.43
N ILE A 365 4.05 16.73 20.68
CA ILE A 365 4.52 15.81 19.63
C ILE A 365 3.36 14.97 19.08
N LEU A 366 2.53 14.41 19.96
CA LEU A 366 1.36 13.62 19.55
C LEU A 366 0.42 14.43 18.67
N ALA A 367 0.16 15.70 19.02
CA ALA A 367 -0.71 16.58 18.26
C ALA A 367 -0.24 16.75 16.80
N HIS A 368 1.07 16.79 16.55
CA HIS A 368 1.60 16.84 15.18
C HIS A 368 1.41 15.52 14.43
N PHE A 369 1.57 14.38 15.09
CA PHE A 369 1.21 13.10 14.48
C PHE A 369 -0.29 13.01 14.17
N GLN A 370 -1.15 13.45 15.09
CA GLN A 370 -2.60 13.45 14.93
C GLN A 370 -3.06 14.42 13.82
N ALA A 371 -2.31 15.49 13.56
CA ALA A 371 -2.59 16.47 12.53
C ALA A 371 -1.97 16.09 11.16
N ASP A 372 -2.53 15.06 10.53
CA ASP A 372 -2.15 14.62 9.17
C ASP A 372 -0.67 14.18 9.10
N LEU A 373 -0.24 13.44 10.13
CA LEU A 373 1.12 12.92 10.30
C LEU A 373 2.18 13.98 9.96
N ASP A 374 2.14 15.12 10.65
CA ASP A 374 3.11 16.21 10.47
C ASP A 374 4.49 15.87 11.06
N THR A 375 5.10 14.83 10.48
CA THR A 375 6.40 14.31 10.92
C THR A 375 7.51 15.36 10.85
N PRO A 376 7.57 16.32 9.90
CA PRO A 376 8.56 17.39 9.96
C PRO A 376 8.50 18.20 11.25
N GLN A 377 7.30 18.57 11.73
CA GLN A 377 7.17 19.29 13.00
C GLN A 377 7.54 18.42 14.21
N VAL A 378 7.22 17.12 14.17
CA VAL A 378 7.71 16.15 15.16
C VAL A 378 9.24 16.15 15.20
N MET A 379 9.88 16.05 14.04
CA MET A 379 11.34 16.00 13.94
C MET A 379 11.99 17.30 14.40
N LEU A 380 11.38 18.45 14.15
CA LEU A 380 11.83 19.74 14.68
C LEU A 380 11.76 19.77 16.21
N LYS A 381 10.64 19.33 16.81
CA LYS A 381 10.51 19.24 18.27
C LYS A 381 11.48 18.25 18.91
N LEU A 382 11.75 17.12 18.26
CA LEU A 382 12.72 16.15 18.79
C LEU A 382 14.18 16.65 18.73
N ARG A 383 14.45 17.72 17.98
CA ARG A 383 15.78 18.34 17.84
C ARG A 383 15.99 19.56 18.73
N SER A 384 14.91 20.22 19.18
CA SER A 384 14.97 21.29 20.18
C SER A 384 15.37 20.74 21.53
#